data_AF-A0A443P6N8-F1
#
_entry.id   AF-A0A443P6N8-F1
#
_cell.length_a   1.000
_cell.length_b   1.000
_cell.length_c   1.000
_cell.angle_alpha   90.00
_cell.angle_beta   90.00
_cell.angle_gamma   90.00
#
_symmetry.space_group_name_H-M   'P 1'
#
loop_
_entity.id
_entity.type
_entity.pdbx_description
1 polymer ?
#
loop_
_entity_poly.entity_id
_entity_poly.type
_entity_poly.pdbx_seq_one_letter_code
_entity_poly.pdbx_strand_id
1 'polypeptide(L)'
;MEKARELRKNHRAKMARKVVEKYNSDSNYRFPHDKISDFFAESLKSDFTKIGLAAKWCPSLNSSFDRSTLLCETIAKKVFPRESDPSYYEIKEAHYSYRIRDRLRREILVPLHKSLNLTEMSFNRWGELPYEDVASVATKPYEKLFEKHDRNRFTMFHFRVWRQKAILSTEALLPHELLSFQYDDELYVDLDIDKVTEFQWKRMVKDLSKKGKLSNCLSVCDVSESMYGKPWTGKPWTLERVPATPKRVSIALGLLTSELSEESWRRNVITFSKDQQLHRIQGKTLWEKVKSIDDTCLGHNIDFLKVFDQILDVALAAKLEEEEMVKRVFVFIDKEFYKA
;
A
#
# COMPACT_ATOMS: atom_id res chain seq x y z
N MET A 1 26.42 -19.90 -20.07
CA MET A 1 25.44 -18.93 -20.62
C MET A 1 25.17 -19.15 -22.11
N GLU A 2 26.21 -19.42 -22.94
CA GLU A 2 26.12 -19.77 -24.37
C GLU A 2 25.05 -20.84 -24.70
N LYS A 3 25.15 -22.00 -24.04
CA LYS A 3 24.28 -23.16 -24.29
C LYS A 3 22.80 -22.87 -24.04
N ALA A 4 22.48 -22.07 -23.01
CA ALA A 4 21.11 -21.66 -22.71
C ALA A 4 20.55 -20.65 -23.74
N ARG A 5 21.41 -19.77 -24.27
CA ARG A 5 21.05 -18.83 -25.34
C ARG A 5 20.74 -19.57 -26.64
N GLU A 6 21.56 -20.56 -26.97
CA GLU A 6 21.40 -21.37 -28.18
C GLU A 6 20.15 -22.25 -28.13
N LEU A 7 19.88 -22.89 -26.99
CA LEU A 7 18.62 -23.63 -26.77
C LEU A 7 17.38 -22.74 -26.95
N ARG A 8 17.40 -21.51 -26.43
CA ARG A 8 16.31 -20.54 -26.62
C ARG A 8 16.15 -20.15 -28.09
N LYS A 9 17.25 -19.97 -28.84
CA LYS A 9 17.22 -19.65 -30.27
C LYS A 9 16.61 -20.80 -31.08
N ASN A 10 17.03 -22.04 -30.80
CA ASN A 10 16.51 -23.23 -31.47
C ASN A 10 15.03 -23.45 -31.17
N HIS A 11 14.61 -23.25 -29.93
CA HIS A 11 13.20 -23.34 -29.54
C HIS A 11 12.34 -22.30 -30.28
N ARG A 12 12.79 -21.04 -30.36
CA ARG A 12 12.11 -19.99 -31.13
C ARG A 12 11.99 -20.34 -32.61
N ALA A 13 13.07 -20.83 -33.22
CA ALA A 13 13.06 -21.25 -34.63
C ALA A 13 12.11 -22.43 -34.88
N LYS A 14 11.96 -23.34 -33.91
CA LYS A 14 11.00 -24.45 -33.99
C LYS A 14 9.55 -23.95 -33.91
N MET A 15 9.26 -23.02 -33.01
CA MET A 15 7.92 -22.42 -32.92
C MET A 15 7.54 -21.66 -34.19
N ALA A 16 8.44 -20.82 -34.71
CA ALA A 16 8.20 -20.07 -35.94
C ALA A 16 7.89 -21.00 -37.13
N ARG A 17 8.67 -22.08 -37.30
CA ARG A 17 8.40 -23.09 -38.34
C ARG A 17 7.02 -23.72 -38.21
N LYS A 18 6.64 -24.14 -37.00
CA LYS A 18 5.32 -24.73 -36.73
C LYS A 18 4.18 -23.78 -37.09
N VAL A 19 4.34 -22.48 -36.82
CA VAL A 19 3.34 -21.46 -37.16
C VAL A 19 3.21 -21.31 -38.67
N VAL A 20 4.33 -21.23 -39.39
CA VAL A 20 4.34 -21.12 -40.86
C VAL A 20 3.73 -22.37 -41.51
N GLU A 21 4.10 -23.57 -41.02
CA GLU A 21 3.51 -24.83 -41.49
C GLU A 21 2.00 -24.85 -41.27
N LYS A 22 1.51 -24.48 -40.08
CA LYS A 22 0.07 -24.38 -39.80
C LYS A 22 -0.64 -23.38 -40.70
N TYR A 23 -0.05 -22.20 -40.89
CA TYR A 23 -0.63 -21.17 -41.75
C TYR A 23 -0.79 -21.64 -43.19
N ASN A 24 0.19 -22.41 -43.71
CA ASN A 24 0.15 -22.90 -45.08
C ASN A 24 -0.73 -24.16 -45.27
N SER A 25 -0.86 -25.00 -44.24
CA SER A 25 -1.54 -26.30 -44.35
C SER A 25 -2.96 -26.33 -43.78
N ASP A 26 -3.29 -25.45 -42.83
CA ASP A 26 -4.56 -25.47 -42.11
C ASP A 26 -5.38 -24.19 -42.35
N SER A 27 -6.43 -24.33 -43.17
CA SER A 27 -7.35 -23.23 -43.46
C SER A 27 -8.08 -22.69 -42.22
N ASN A 28 -8.36 -23.55 -41.22
CA ASN A 28 -9.01 -23.16 -39.97
C ASN A 28 -8.08 -22.35 -39.06
N TYR A 29 -6.77 -22.48 -39.23
CA TYR A 29 -5.78 -21.63 -38.57
C TYR A 29 -5.56 -20.32 -39.36
N ARG A 30 -5.44 -20.41 -40.69
CA ARG A 30 -5.18 -19.26 -41.56
C ARG A 30 -6.30 -18.22 -41.51
N PHE A 31 -7.56 -18.65 -41.59
CA PHE A 31 -8.70 -17.73 -41.62
C PHE A 31 -8.75 -16.77 -40.41
N PRO A 32 -8.75 -17.24 -39.14
CA PRO A 32 -8.76 -16.33 -37.99
C PRO A 32 -7.47 -15.52 -37.90
N HIS A 33 -6.32 -16.07 -38.30
CA HIS A 33 -5.05 -15.33 -38.31
C HIS A 33 -5.12 -14.10 -39.23
N ASP A 34 -5.65 -14.28 -40.44
CA ASP A 34 -5.82 -13.21 -41.41
C ASP A 34 -6.84 -12.17 -40.93
N LYS A 35 -7.98 -12.61 -40.39
CA LYS A 35 -9.04 -11.73 -39.86
C LYS A 35 -8.60 -10.90 -38.66
N ILE A 36 -7.86 -11.51 -37.74
CA ILE A 36 -7.25 -10.78 -36.61
C ILE A 36 -6.26 -9.74 -37.14
N SER A 37 -5.45 -10.12 -38.13
CA SER A 37 -4.47 -9.21 -38.73
C SER A 37 -5.15 -8.03 -39.46
N ASP A 38 -6.26 -8.28 -40.18
CA ASP A 38 -7.08 -7.23 -40.81
C ASP A 38 -7.64 -6.27 -39.77
N PHE A 39 -8.31 -6.82 -38.75
CA PHE A 39 -8.93 -6.04 -37.68
C PHE A 39 -7.92 -5.10 -37.01
N PHE A 40 -6.74 -5.60 -36.64
CA PHE A 40 -5.70 -4.75 -36.04
C PHE A 40 -5.15 -3.73 -37.03
N ALA A 41 -4.93 -4.09 -38.29
CA ALA A 41 -4.41 -3.15 -39.29
C ALA A 41 -5.38 -1.99 -39.55
N GLU A 42 -6.68 -2.27 -39.66
CA GLU A 42 -7.72 -1.25 -39.83
C GLU A 42 -7.87 -0.41 -38.57
N SER A 43 -7.95 -1.04 -37.39
CA SER A 43 -8.11 -0.34 -36.12
C SER A 43 -6.92 0.57 -35.81
N LEU A 44 -5.68 0.11 -36.04
CA LEU A 44 -4.48 0.93 -35.83
C LEU A 44 -4.40 2.12 -36.79
N LYS A 45 -4.88 1.98 -38.03
CA LYS A 45 -5.00 3.11 -38.97
C LYS A 45 -6.04 4.12 -38.51
N SER A 46 -7.19 3.64 -38.02
CA SER A 46 -8.26 4.48 -37.47
C SER A 46 -7.86 5.21 -36.18
N ASP A 47 -7.07 4.56 -35.32
CA ASP A 47 -6.68 5.06 -34.00
C ASP A 47 -5.91 6.40 -34.06
N PHE A 48 -5.34 6.76 -35.21
CA PHE A 48 -4.73 8.08 -35.44
C PHE A 48 -5.73 9.24 -35.52
N THR A 49 -6.99 8.94 -35.85
CA THR A 49 -8.06 9.95 -35.94
C THR A 49 -8.97 9.92 -34.71
N LYS A 50 -9.16 8.75 -34.11
CA LYS A 50 -9.96 8.54 -32.90
C LYS A 50 -9.27 7.49 -32.04
N ILE A 51 -8.65 7.92 -30.95
CA ILE A 51 -7.87 7.06 -30.06
C ILE A 51 -8.72 5.88 -29.58
N GLY A 52 -8.34 4.66 -29.98
CA GLY A 52 -8.91 3.40 -29.53
C GLY A 52 -7.91 2.54 -28.74
N LEU A 53 -8.32 1.33 -28.35
CA LEU A 53 -7.49 0.41 -27.57
C LEU A 53 -6.73 -0.61 -28.43
N ALA A 54 -6.74 -0.51 -29.76
CA ALA A 54 -6.14 -1.54 -30.62
C ALA A 54 -4.62 -1.60 -30.43
N ALA A 55 -3.95 -0.45 -30.27
CA ALA A 55 -2.53 -0.40 -29.94
C ALA A 55 -2.18 -1.13 -28.64
N LYS A 56 -3.06 -1.09 -27.62
CA LYS A 56 -2.84 -1.78 -26.34
C LYS A 56 -2.78 -3.31 -26.50
N TRP A 57 -3.63 -3.85 -27.36
CA TRP A 57 -3.80 -5.30 -27.53
C TRP A 57 -3.02 -5.87 -28.71
N CYS A 58 -2.47 -5.00 -29.57
CA CYS A 58 -1.64 -5.41 -30.69
C CYS A 58 -0.35 -6.10 -30.17
N PRO A 59 0.03 -7.28 -30.68
CA PRO A 59 1.24 -7.97 -30.25
C PRO A 59 2.51 -7.15 -30.50
N SER A 60 3.26 -6.87 -29.44
CA SER A 60 4.58 -6.26 -29.53
C SER A 60 5.58 -7.21 -30.19
N LEU A 61 6.50 -6.65 -30.99
CA LEU A 61 7.56 -7.40 -31.66
C LEU A 61 8.37 -8.22 -30.65
N ASN A 62 8.57 -9.51 -30.93
CA ASN A 62 9.30 -10.45 -30.06
C ASN A 62 8.65 -10.74 -28.70
N SER A 63 7.38 -10.33 -28.47
CA SER A 63 6.61 -10.76 -27.31
C SER A 63 6.39 -12.28 -27.30
N SER A 64 6.01 -12.86 -26.16
CA SER A 64 5.67 -14.30 -26.09
C SER A 64 4.57 -14.65 -27.08
N PHE A 65 3.56 -13.78 -27.20
CA PHE A 65 2.43 -13.95 -28.10
C PHE A 65 2.87 -13.88 -29.58
N ASP A 66 3.66 -12.87 -29.96
CA ASP A 66 4.21 -12.75 -31.32
C ASP A 66 5.09 -13.96 -31.69
N ARG A 67 5.94 -14.43 -30.76
CA ARG A 67 6.78 -15.62 -30.99
C ARG A 67 5.96 -16.89 -31.24
N SER A 68 4.72 -16.95 -30.76
CA SER A 68 3.82 -18.09 -30.90
C SER A 68 2.86 -17.99 -32.09
N THR A 69 2.68 -16.80 -32.67
CA THR A 69 1.64 -16.53 -33.68
C THR A 69 2.15 -15.83 -34.94
N LEU A 70 3.28 -15.13 -34.86
CA LEU A 70 3.86 -14.27 -35.90
C LEU A 70 2.91 -13.16 -36.41
N LEU A 71 1.91 -12.80 -35.62
CA LEU A 71 0.91 -11.78 -35.99
C LEU A 71 1.51 -10.38 -36.18
N CYS A 72 2.62 -10.05 -35.50
CA CYS A 72 3.23 -8.73 -35.67
C CYS A 72 3.70 -8.51 -37.12
N GLU A 73 4.18 -9.57 -37.78
CA GLU A 73 4.62 -9.48 -39.18
C GLU A 73 3.44 -9.30 -40.14
N THR A 74 2.35 -10.06 -39.97
CA THR A 74 1.19 -9.97 -40.86
C THR A 74 0.43 -8.66 -40.67
N ILE A 75 0.27 -8.19 -39.43
CA ILE A 75 -0.27 -6.85 -39.14
C ILE A 75 0.60 -5.79 -39.81
N ALA A 76 1.93 -5.84 -39.64
CA ALA A 76 2.83 -4.87 -40.25
C ALA A 76 2.75 -4.86 -41.79
N LYS A 77 2.61 -6.03 -42.44
CA LYS A 77 2.42 -6.13 -43.90
C LYS A 77 1.11 -5.50 -44.36
N LYS A 78 0.02 -5.65 -43.61
CA LYS A 78 -1.29 -5.05 -43.92
C LYS A 78 -1.31 -3.54 -43.66
N VAL A 79 -0.53 -3.07 -42.69
CA VAL A 79 -0.40 -1.64 -42.39
C VAL A 79 0.52 -0.94 -43.39
N PHE A 80 1.65 -1.56 -43.75
CA PHE A 80 2.63 -1.07 -44.72
C PHE A 80 2.84 -2.05 -45.88
N PRO A 81 1.87 -2.17 -46.81
CA PRO A 81 2.01 -3.01 -48.00
C PRO A 81 3.23 -2.63 -48.84
N ARG A 82 3.74 -3.52 -49.69
CA ARG A 82 4.93 -3.22 -50.52
C ARG A 82 4.71 -2.02 -51.43
N GLU A 83 3.48 -1.84 -51.87
CA GLU A 83 3.03 -0.76 -52.76
C GLU A 83 3.02 0.60 -52.06
N SER A 84 3.07 0.62 -50.72
CA SER A 84 3.00 1.85 -49.93
C SER A 84 4.26 2.71 -49.96
N ASP A 85 5.41 2.14 -50.33
CA ASP A 85 6.69 2.85 -50.34
C ASP A 85 7.61 2.30 -51.45
N PRO A 86 8.07 3.16 -52.39
CA PRO A 86 8.95 2.73 -53.47
C PRO A 86 10.24 2.04 -52.99
N SER A 87 10.72 2.35 -51.77
CA SER A 87 11.90 1.70 -51.19
C SER A 87 11.70 0.22 -50.85
N TYR A 88 10.48 -0.31 -50.96
CA TYR A 88 10.15 -1.71 -50.70
C TYR A 88 10.17 -2.60 -51.94
N TYR A 89 10.16 -2.07 -53.17
CA TYR A 89 10.03 -2.91 -54.37
C TYR A 89 11.21 -3.88 -54.56
N GLU A 90 12.44 -3.40 -54.36
CA GLU A 90 13.64 -4.17 -54.71
C GLU A 90 14.29 -4.90 -53.53
N ILE A 91 13.73 -4.78 -52.32
CA ILE A 91 14.29 -5.42 -51.12
C ILE A 91 13.77 -6.84 -50.91
N LYS A 92 14.70 -7.73 -50.55
CA LYS A 92 14.38 -9.13 -50.20
C LYS A 92 13.34 -9.19 -49.07
N GLU A 93 12.51 -10.23 -49.10
CA GLU A 93 11.39 -10.43 -48.16
C GLU A 93 11.79 -10.35 -46.68
N ALA A 94 12.96 -10.88 -46.32
CA ALA A 94 13.47 -10.81 -44.95
C ALA A 94 13.77 -9.36 -44.51
N HIS A 95 14.33 -8.53 -45.40
CA HIS A 95 14.62 -7.12 -45.12
C HIS A 95 13.34 -6.28 -45.09
N TYR A 96 12.40 -6.54 -46.01
CA TYR A 96 11.08 -5.94 -46.01
C TYR A 96 10.35 -6.20 -44.68
N SER A 97 10.24 -7.48 -44.30
CA SER A 97 9.57 -7.91 -43.06
C SER A 97 10.24 -7.34 -41.80
N TYR A 98 11.57 -7.20 -41.79
CA TYR A 98 12.27 -6.51 -40.70
C TYR A 98 11.89 -5.02 -40.63
N ARG A 99 11.96 -4.30 -41.76
CA ARG A 99 11.71 -2.85 -41.82
C ARG A 99 10.29 -2.50 -41.39
N ILE A 100 9.28 -3.18 -41.94
CA ILE A 100 7.88 -2.87 -41.61
C ILE A 100 7.52 -3.18 -40.16
N ARG A 101 8.12 -4.21 -39.55
CA ARG A 101 7.90 -4.53 -38.13
C ARG A 101 8.51 -3.46 -37.22
N ASP A 102 9.71 -2.97 -37.55
CA ASP A 102 10.29 -1.85 -36.81
C ASP A 102 9.48 -0.57 -37.02
N ARG A 103 9.00 -0.33 -38.24
CA ARG A 103 8.14 0.81 -38.59
C ARG A 103 6.82 0.79 -37.81
N LEU A 104 6.11 -0.35 -37.78
CA LEU A 104 4.89 -0.55 -36.98
C LEU A 104 5.14 -0.21 -35.51
N ARG A 105 6.25 -0.68 -34.94
CA ARG A 105 6.61 -0.36 -33.55
C ARG A 105 6.85 1.15 -33.36
N ARG A 106 7.68 1.77 -34.21
CA ARG A 106 8.17 3.14 -34.03
C ARG A 106 7.16 4.22 -34.40
N GLU A 107 6.45 4.04 -35.51
CA GLU A 107 5.56 5.06 -36.08
C GLU A 107 4.13 4.90 -35.58
N ILE A 108 3.72 3.72 -35.12
CA ILE A 108 2.33 3.45 -34.72
C ILE A 108 2.22 3.10 -33.24
N LEU A 109 2.79 1.97 -32.82
CA LEU A 109 2.58 1.48 -31.45
C LEU A 109 3.14 2.43 -30.39
N VAL A 110 4.38 2.92 -30.56
CA VAL A 110 5.01 3.83 -29.59
C VAL A 110 4.24 5.16 -29.43
N PRO A 111 3.83 5.88 -30.50
CA PRO A 111 3.01 7.08 -30.37
C PRO A 111 1.63 6.81 -29.77
N LEU A 112 0.94 5.74 -30.20
CA LEU A 112 -0.38 5.42 -29.67
C LEU A 112 -0.34 5.02 -28.19
N HIS A 113 0.66 4.24 -27.76
CA HIS A 113 0.86 3.92 -26.34
C HIS A 113 1.11 5.16 -25.49
N LYS A 114 1.88 6.14 -26.00
CA LYS A 114 2.04 7.44 -25.33
C LYS A 114 0.72 8.19 -25.20
N SER A 115 -0.07 8.23 -26.28
CA SER A 115 -1.38 8.91 -26.27
C SER A 115 -2.41 8.27 -25.33
N LEU A 116 -2.32 6.95 -25.13
CA LEU A 116 -3.20 6.20 -24.25
C LEU A 116 -2.82 6.30 -22.76
N ASN A 117 -1.73 7.00 -22.42
CA ASN A 117 -1.16 7.04 -21.06
C ASN A 117 -1.04 5.65 -20.42
N LEU A 118 -0.78 4.62 -21.22
CA LEU A 118 -0.63 3.27 -20.69
C LEU A 118 0.70 3.20 -19.95
N THR A 119 0.63 3.20 -18.63
CA THR A 119 1.77 2.87 -17.78
C THR A 119 2.05 1.38 -17.95
N GLU A 120 2.82 1.00 -18.98
CA GLU A 120 3.31 -0.37 -19.04
C GLU A 120 4.33 -0.57 -17.91
N MET A 121 4.14 -1.61 -17.10
CA MET A 121 5.10 -2.04 -16.07
C MET A 121 6.51 -2.33 -16.65
N SER A 122 6.60 -2.54 -17.98
CA SER A 122 7.85 -2.73 -18.73
C SER A 122 8.81 -1.54 -18.73
N PHE A 123 8.34 -0.32 -18.46
CA PHE A 123 9.18 0.88 -18.51
C PHE A 123 9.96 1.16 -17.20
N ASN A 124 9.83 0.30 -16.18
CA ASN A 124 10.40 0.52 -14.84
C ASN A 124 9.98 1.85 -14.19
N ARG A 125 8.90 2.46 -14.66
CA ARG A 125 8.36 3.73 -14.14
C ARG A 125 7.37 3.48 -13.00
N TRP A 126 7.82 2.74 -11.99
CA TRP A 126 6.98 2.37 -10.85
C TRP A 126 6.46 3.60 -10.08
N GLY A 127 7.28 4.65 -10.01
CA GLY A 127 6.93 5.94 -9.39
C GLY A 127 5.80 6.72 -10.07
N GLU A 128 5.41 6.37 -11.30
CA GLU A 128 4.34 7.04 -12.06
C GLU A 128 3.01 6.27 -12.00
N LEU A 129 2.97 5.08 -11.37
CA LEU A 129 1.78 4.25 -11.36
C LEU A 129 0.65 4.88 -10.53
N PRO A 130 -0.55 5.07 -11.10
CA PRO A 130 -1.71 5.57 -10.37
C PRO A 130 -2.35 4.41 -9.58
N TYR A 131 -1.89 4.18 -8.35
CA TYR A 131 -2.39 3.06 -7.52
C TYR A 131 -3.92 3.10 -7.31
N GLU A 132 -4.52 4.28 -7.28
CA GLU A 132 -5.98 4.46 -7.12
C GLU A 132 -6.79 3.86 -8.28
N ASP A 133 -6.23 3.85 -9.49
CA ASP A 133 -6.88 3.29 -10.69
C ASP A 133 -6.59 1.79 -10.87
N VAL A 134 -5.63 1.24 -10.11
CA VAL A 134 -5.31 -0.18 -10.16
C VAL A 134 -6.33 -0.95 -9.33
N ALA A 135 -7.22 -1.68 -10.02
CA ALA A 135 -8.19 -2.56 -9.37
C ALA A 135 -7.52 -3.47 -8.33
N SER A 136 -8.10 -3.58 -7.13
CA SER A 136 -7.58 -4.37 -5.99
C SER A 136 -7.34 -5.86 -6.30
N VAL A 137 -7.96 -6.38 -7.37
CA VAL A 137 -7.75 -7.75 -7.86
C VAL A 137 -6.45 -7.87 -8.67
N ALA A 138 -6.05 -6.80 -9.37
CA ALA A 138 -4.85 -6.74 -10.19
C ALA A 138 -3.57 -6.52 -9.36
N THR A 139 -3.65 -6.04 -8.11
CA THR A 139 -2.47 -5.83 -7.26
C THR A 139 -1.91 -7.13 -6.69
N LYS A 140 -2.75 -8.12 -6.34
CA LYS A 140 -2.32 -9.38 -5.69
C LYS A 140 -1.24 -10.15 -6.46
N PRO A 141 -1.34 -10.38 -7.79
CA PRO A 141 -0.32 -11.12 -8.53
C PRO A 141 1.03 -10.40 -8.59
N TYR A 142 1.04 -9.08 -8.44
CA TYR A 142 2.21 -8.22 -8.61
C TYR A 142 2.72 -7.62 -7.29
N GLU A 143 2.15 -8.02 -6.15
CA GLU A 143 2.48 -7.52 -4.80
C GLU A 143 4.00 -7.53 -4.54
N LYS A 144 4.66 -8.66 -4.81
CA LYS A 144 6.12 -8.78 -4.67
C LYS A 144 6.92 -7.83 -5.56
N LEU A 145 6.40 -7.48 -6.73
CA LEU A 145 7.07 -6.54 -7.63
C LEU A 145 6.91 -5.10 -7.13
N PHE A 146 5.72 -4.74 -6.67
CA PHE A 146 5.48 -3.42 -6.06
C PHE A 146 6.31 -3.24 -4.78
N GLU A 147 6.35 -4.25 -3.91
CA GLU A 147 7.22 -4.24 -2.72
C GLU A 147 8.70 -4.05 -3.07
N LYS A 148 9.15 -4.63 -4.18
CA LYS A 148 10.55 -4.55 -4.61
C LYS A 148 10.89 -3.18 -5.22
N HIS A 149 9.99 -2.61 -6.00
CA HIS A 149 10.29 -1.47 -6.86
C HIS A 149 9.72 -0.13 -6.39
N ASP A 150 8.67 -0.15 -5.56
CA ASP A 150 8.01 1.06 -5.06
C ASP A 150 7.36 0.81 -3.68
N ARG A 151 8.19 0.23 -2.78
CA ARG A 151 7.76 -0.23 -1.45
C ARG A 151 6.97 0.82 -0.68
N ASN A 152 7.45 2.06 -0.64
CA ASN A 152 6.88 3.09 0.22
C ASN A 152 5.49 3.51 -0.26
N ARG A 153 5.33 3.83 -1.55
CA ARG A 153 4.03 4.23 -2.11
C ARG A 153 3.04 3.07 -2.10
N PHE A 154 3.51 1.85 -2.39
CA PHE A 154 2.69 0.66 -2.32
C PHE A 154 2.21 0.37 -0.89
N THR A 155 3.10 0.49 0.10
CA THR A 155 2.74 0.35 1.52
C THR A 155 1.70 1.40 1.91
N MET A 156 1.90 2.65 1.48
CA MET A 156 0.96 3.74 1.75
C MET A 156 -0.41 3.50 1.11
N PHE A 157 -0.46 3.06 -0.14
CA PHE A 157 -1.69 2.69 -0.81
C PHE A 157 -2.43 1.55 -0.07
N HIS A 158 -1.71 0.50 0.31
CA HIS A 158 -2.27 -0.61 1.07
C HIS A 158 -2.86 -0.16 2.41
N PHE A 159 -2.13 0.70 3.12
CA PHE A 159 -2.58 1.28 4.36
C PHE A 159 -3.90 2.06 4.17
N ARG A 160 -4.02 2.87 3.12
CA ARG A 160 -5.25 3.62 2.79
C ARG A 160 -6.45 2.72 2.48
N VAL A 161 -6.25 1.70 1.64
CA VAL A 161 -7.32 0.76 1.27
C VAL A 161 -7.79 -0.02 2.51
N TRP A 162 -6.85 -0.48 3.34
CA TRP A 162 -7.18 -1.12 4.60
C TRP A 162 -7.92 -0.17 5.54
N ARG A 163 -7.47 1.09 5.67
CA ARG A 163 -8.10 2.14 6.47
C ARG A 163 -9.57 2.33 6.09
N GLN A 164 -9.87 2.57 4.83
CA GLN A 164 -11.25 2.73 4.36
C GLN A 164 -12.12 1.50 4.67
N LYS A 165 -11.59 0.29 4.47
CA LYS A 165 -12.32 -0.95 4.72
C LYS A 165 -12.57 -1.19 6.21
N ALA A 166 -11.58 -0.94 7.06
CA ALA A 166 -11.67 -1.12 8.51
C ALA A 166 -12.69 -0.16 9.14
N ILE A 167 -12.75 1.08 8.65
CA ILE A 167 -13.72 2.09 9.12
C ILE A 167 -15.15 1.72 8.73
N LEU A 168 -15.35 1.24 7.50
CA LEU A 168 -16.66 0.81 7.01
C LEU A 168 -17.10 -0.54 7.58
N SER A 169 -16.19 -1.29 8.19
CA SER A 169 -16.51 -2.55 8.86
C SER A 169 -17.35 -2.30 10.11
N THR A 170 -18.36 -3.14 10.33
CA THR A 170 -19.12 -3.19 11.58
C THR A 170 -18.37 -3.89 12.71
N GLU A 171 -17.19 -4.44 12.43
CA GLU A 171 -16.35 -5.13 13.40
C GLU A 171 -15.73 -4.14 14.41
N ALA A 172 -15.68 -4.53 15.68
CA ALA A 172 -15.18 -3.67 16.75
C ALA A 172 -13.64 -3.56 16.67
N LEU A 173 -13.15 -2.39 16.26
CA LEU A 173 -11.72 -2.07 16.24
C LEU A 173 -11.17 -1.93 17.67
N LEU A 174 -9.93 -2.35 17.86
CA LEU A 174 -9.18 -2.18 19.10
C LEU A 174 -8.65 -0.74 19.23
N PRO A 175 -8.35 -0.26 20.45
CA PRO A 175 -7.89 1.11 20.68
C PRO A 175 -6.68 1.51 19.84
N HIS A 176 -5.68 0.62 19.74
CA HIS A 176 -4.46 0.86 18.98
C HIS A 176 -4.64 0.74 17.46
N GLU A 177 -5.72 0.11 17.00
CA GLU A 177 -6.11 0.06 15.60
C GLU A 177 -6.77 1.39 15.19
N LEU A 178 -7.60 1.96 16.07
CA LEU A 178 -8.16 3.31 15.87
C LEU A 178 -7.07 4.38 15.80
N LEU A 179 -6.04 4.30 16.65
CA LEU A 179 -4.92 5.26 16.60
C LEU A 179 -4.00 5.07 15.39
N SER A 180 -4.00 3.88 14.77
CA SER A 180 -3.15 3.61 13.60
C SER A 180 -3.43 4.57 12.45
N PHE A 181 -4.69 4.96 12.29
CA PHE A 181 -5.17 5.78 11.19
C PHE A 181 -4.62 7.21 11.17
N GLN A 182 -4.03 7.67 12.27
CA GLN A 182 -3.64 9.08 12.44
C GLN A 182 -2.14 9.28 12.66
N TYR A 183 -1.44 8.27 13.19
CA TYR A 183 -0.04 8.40 13.61
C TYR A 183 0.99 8.24 12.48
N ASP A 184 0.62 7.60 11.37
CA ASP A 184 1.56 7.26 10.27
C ASP A 184 1.40 8.16 9.01
N ASP A 185 0.43 9.08 8.97
CA ASP A 185 0.02 9.78 7.72
C ASP A 185 -0.08 11.31 7.92
N GLU A 186 1.06 11.98 8.11
CA GLU A 186 1.12 13.46 8.14
C GLU A 186 0.79 14.12 6.79
N LEU A 187 0.78 13.34 5.70
CA LEU A 187 0.81 13.89 4.34
C LEU A 187 -0.57 14.02 3.68
N TYR A 188 -1.62 13.36 4.19
CA TYR A 188 -2.97 13.42 3.60
C TYR A 188 -4.06 13.27 4.66
N VAL A 189 -4.66 14.40 5.05
CA VAL A 189 -5.82 14.44 5.94
C VAL A 189 -7.09 14.24 5.10
N ASP A 190 -7.66 13.04 5.13
CA ASP A 190 -9.04 12.83 4.69
C ASP A 190 -9.99 13.23 5.85
N LEU A 191 -10.52 14.46 5.75
CA LEU A 191 -11.31 15.11 6.81
C LEU A 191 -12.55 14.30 7.25
N ASP A 192 -13.09 13.44 6.38
CA ASP A 192 -14.27 12.63 6.73
C ASP A 192 -13.89 11.37 7.51
N ILE A 193 -12.71 10.80 7.24
CA ILE A 193 -12.22 9.63 7.97
C ILE A 193 -11.91 9.97 9.44
N ASP A 194 -11.33 11.13 9.70
CA ASP A 194 -10.99 11.54 11.06
C ASP A 194 -12.24 11.68 11.93
N LYS A 195 -13.34 12.20 11.37
CA LYS A 195 -14.64 12.27 12.08
C LYS A 195 -15.17 10.88 12.45
N VAL A 196 -15.02 9.89 11.58
CA VAL A 196 -15.49 8.53 11.88
C VAL A 196 -14.64 7.89 12.97
N THR A 197 -13.32 8.06 12.91
CA THR A 197 -12.40 7.55 13.95
C THR A 197 -12.71 8.16 15.31
N GLU A 198 -12.93 9.48 15.37
CA GLU A 198 -13.37 10.21 16.56
C GLU A 198 -14.68 9.67 17.14
N PHE A 199 -15.66 9.42 16.26
CA PHE A 199 -16.94 8.87 16.67
C PHE A 199 -16.80 7.45 17.23
N GLN A 200 -16.01 6.60 16.58
CA GLN A 200 -15.73 5.23 17.04
C GLN A 200 -15.01 5.22 18.38
N TRP A 201 -14.01 6.09 18.57
CA TRP A 201 -13.32 6.25 19.85
C TRP A 201 -14.29 6.67 20.97
N LYS A 202 -15.08 7.73 20.75
CA LYS A 202 -16.08 8.20 21.73
C LYS A 202 -17.09 7.12 22.08
N ARG A 203 -17.55 6.34 21.10
CA ARG A 203 -18.44 5.20 21.33
C ARG A 203 -17.77 4.13 22.19
N MET A 204 -16.54 3.75 21.87
CA MET A 204 -15.77 2.76 22.63
C MET A 204 -15.60 3.19 24.09
N VAL A 205 -15.21 4.43 24.34
CA VAL A 205 -15.07 4.99 25.69
C VAL A 205 -16.41 4.99 26.43
N LYS A 206 -17.51 5.40 25.77
CA LYS A 206 -18.85 5.39 26.35
C LYS A 206 -19.35 3.98 26.68
N ASP A 207 -19.05 2.99 25.84
CA ASP A 207 -19.48 1.62 26.05
C ASP A 207 -18.66 0.91 27.15
N LEU A 208 -17.37 1.25 27.27
CA LEU A 208 -16.50 0.75 28.33
C LEU A 208 -16.73 1.44 29.67
N SER A 209 -17.06 2.73 29.69
CA SER A 209 -17.35 3.46 30.94
C SER A 209 -18.56 2.90 31.67
N LYS A 210 -19.60 2.48 30.93
CA LYS A 210 -20.79 1.79 31.47
C LYS A 210 -20.46 0.48 32.20
N LYS A 211 -19.34 -0.18 31.87
CA LYS A 211 -18.92 -1.41 32.54
C LYS A 211 -18.25 -1.13 33.89
N GLY A 212 -17.77 0.08 34.14
CA GLY A 212 -17.24 0.54 35.43
C GLY A 212 -15.95 -0.14 35.94
N LYS A 213 -15.39 -1.11 35.22
CA LYS A 213 -14.24 -1.90 35.71
C LYS A 213 -12.89 -1.18 35.71
N LEU A 214 -12.80 -0.05 35.03
CA LEU A 214 -11.57 0.72 34.82
C LEU A 214 -11.69 2.14 35.41
N SER A 215 -12.56 2.35 36.39
CA SER A 215 -12.60 3.61 37.13
C SER A 215 -11.37 3.74 38.04
N ASN A 216 -10.97 4.98 38.32
CA ASN A 216 -9.84 5.34 39.17
C ASN A 216 -8.56 4.56 38.85
N CYS A 217 -8.26 4.45 37.56
CA CYS A 217 -7.03 3.86 37.06
C CYS A 217 -6.04 4.95 36.66
N LEU A 218 -4.75 4.70 36.90
CA LEU A 218 -3.66 5.54 36.42
C LEU A 218 -2.80 4.72 35.47
N SER A 219 -2.38 5.35 34.37
CA SER A 219 -1.54 4.68 33.38
C SER A 219 -0.18 5.31 33.30
N VAL A 220 0.81 4.43 33.34
CA VAL A 220 2.22 4.71 33.11
C VAL A 220 2.55 4.21 31.71
N CYS A 221 2.85 5.16 30.81
CA CYS A 221 3.07 4.88 29.39
C CYS A 221 4.54 5.06 29.05
N ASP A 222 5.20 3.98 28.65
CA ASP A 222 6.48 4.08 27.96
C ASP A 222 6.25 4.57 26.53
N VAL A 223 6.86 5.71 26.22
CA VAL A 223 6.87 6.34 24.90
C VAL A 223 8.30 6.56 24.39
N SER A 224 9.28 5.91 25.04
CA SER A 224 10.70 6.03 24.73
C SER A 224 11.05 5.57 23.32
N GLU A 225 12.23 5.95 22.83
CA GLU A 225 12.73 5.56 21.50
C GLU A 225 12.70 4.03 21.30
N SER A 226 12.87 3.23 22.36
CA SER A 226 12.79 1.76 22.28
C SER A 226 11.42 1.25 21.82
N MET A 227 10.35 1.98 22.15
CA MET A 227 8.97 1.69 21.78
C MET A 227 8.68 1.93 20.29
N TYR A 228 9.59 2.62 19.56
CA TYR A 228 9.53 2.82 18.11
C TYR A 228 10.01 1.60 17.31
N GLY A 229 10.35 0.49 17.99
CA GLY A 229 10.81 -0.75 17.38
C GLY A 229 9.92 -1.27 16.24
N LYS A 230 10.49 -2.15 15.41
CA LYS A 230 9.78 -2.82 14.31
C LYS A 230 8.47 -3.44 14.83
N PRO A 231 7.38 -3.46 14.04
CA PRO A 231 6.11 -3.98 14.49
C PRO A 231 6.25 -5.38 15.11
N TRP A 232 5.67 -5.57 16.30
CA TRP A 232 5.89 -6.72 17.20
C TRP A 232 5.80 -8.10 16.51
N THR A 233 5.06 -8.19 15.41
CA THR A 233 4.74 -9.48 14.82
C THR A 233 5.87 -10.13 14.03
N GLY A 234 6.93 -9.43 13.61
CA GLY A 234 7.93 -9.99 12.66
C GLY A 234 7.32 -10.50 11.34
N LYS A 235 6.00 -10.35 11.19
CA LYS A 235 5.20 -10.73 10.04
C LYS A 235 5.35 -9.64 8.97
N PRO A 236 5.42 -10.04 7.69
CA PRO A 236 5.28 -9.09 6.60
C PRO A 236 4.00 -8.29 6.79
N TRP A 237 4.00 -7.07 6.27
CA TRP A 237 2.76 -6.33 6.06
C TRP A 237 1.81 -7.24 5.27
N THR A 238 0.63 -7.50 5.81
CA THR A 238 -0.38 -8.28 5.10
C THR A 238 -1.58 -7.39 4.85
N LEU A 239 -2.30 -7.69 3.77
CA LEU A 239 -3.54 -7.03 3.36
C LEU A 239 -4.61 -6.94 4.48
N GLU A 240 -4.48 -7.74 5.53
CA GLU A 240 -5.50 -7.95 6.56
C GLU A 240 -5.25 -7.13 7.83
N ARG A 241 -3.99 -6.84 8.20
CA ARG A 241 -3.66 -6.09 9.42
C ARG A 241 -2.35 -5.31 9.31
N VAL A 242 -2.42 -4.03 9.67
CA VAL A 242 -1.26 -3.16 9.91
C VAL A 242 -0.73 -3.43 11.32
N PRO A 243 0.50 -3.97 11.46
CA PRO A 243 0.99 -4.34 12.78
C PRO A 243 1.29 -3.08 13.61
N ALA A 244 0.88 -3.09 14.89
CA ALA A 244 1.07 -1.96 15.79
C ALA A 244 2.47 -1.91 16.38
N THR A 245 3.01 -0.69 16.50
CA THR A 245 4.22 -0.45 17.30
C THR A 245 3.87 -0.56 18.79
N PRO A 246 4.80 -1.03 19.63
CA PRO A 246 4.61 -1.01 21.08
C PRO A 246 4.21 0.37 21.60
N LYS A 247 4.82 1.44 21.06
CA LYS A 247 4.47 2.83 21.38
C LYS A 247 2.99 3.14 21.16
N ARG A 248 2.45 2.75 20.01
CA ARG A 248 1.04 2.99 19.66
C ARG A 248 0.09 2.26 20.61
N VAL A 249 0.44 1.04 20.99
CA VAL A 249 -0.35 0.26 21.96
C VAL A 249 -0.32 0.93 23.34
N SER A 250 0.87 1.36 23.79
CA SER A 250 1.07 2.08 25.05
C SER A 250 0.22 3.35 25.13
N ILE A 251 0.31 4.23 24.12
CA ILE A 251 -0.47 5.47 24.07
C ILE A 251 -1.97 5.19 24.00
N ALA A 252 -2.41 4.23 23.16
CA ALA A 252 -3.82 3.91 23.01
C ALA A 252 -4.46 3.42 24.31
N LEU A 253 -3.79 2.51 25.02
CA LEU A 253 -4.30 1.97 26.28
C LEU A 253 -4.18 2.99 27.41
N GLY A 254 -3.11 3.78 27.44
CA GLY A 254 -2.92 4.89 28.37
C GLY A 254 -4.00 5.95 28.25
N LEU A 255 -4.30 6.38 27.03
CA LEU A 255 -5.37 7.33 26.76
C LEU A 255 -6.74 6.75 27.12
N LEU A 256 -7.00 5.50 26.75
CA LEU A 256 -8.29 4.85 27.01
C LEU A 256 -8.57 4.75 28.52
N THR A 257 -7.63 4.20 29.28
CA THR A 257 -7.76 4.07 30.74
C THR A 257 -7.91 5.43 31.41
N SER A 258 -7.16 6.43 30.95
CA SER A 258 -7.25 7.80 31.46
C SER A 258 -8.61 8.46 31.17
N GLU A 259 -9.26 8.17 30.04
CA GLU A 259 -10.61 8.70 29.75
C GLU A 259 -11.72 7.95 30.50
N LEU A 260 -11.48 6.70 30.90
CA LEU A 260 -12.42 5.88 31.68
C LEU A 260 -12.39 6.20 33.19
N SER A 261 -11.31 6.80 33.68
CA SER A 261 -11.16 7.22 35.08
C SER A 261 -12.06 8.41 35.47
N GLU A 262 -12.21 8.62 36.78
CA GLU A 262 -12.97 9.74 37.37
C GLU A 262 -12.12 11.01 37.43
N GLU A 263 -12.74 12.14 37.74
CA GLU A 263 -12.20 13.49 37.49
C GLU A 263 -10.77 13.72 38.00
N SER A 264 -10.44 13.20 39.19
CA SER A 264 -9.11 13.34 39.82
C SER A 264 -7.98 12.68 39.01
N TRP A 265 -8.28 11.58 38.32
CA TRP A 265 -7.32 10.80 37.54
C TRP A 265 -7.56 10.89 36.03
N ARG A 266 -8.73 11.39 35.63
CA ARG A 266 -9.16 11.47 34.23
C ARG A 266 -8.25 12.41 33.48
N ARG A 267 -7.87 12.04 32.25
CA ARG A 267 -6.88 12.74 31.39
C ARG A 267 -5.54 13.04 32.06
N ASN A 268 -5.15 12.23 33.03
CA ASN A 268 -3.80 12.21 33.56
C ASN A 268 -3.13 10.89 33.19
N VAL A 269 -1.86 10.95 32.81
CA VAL A 269 -0.97 9.79 32.61
C VAL A 269 0.40 10.13 33.15
N ILE A 270 1.18 9.12 33.50
CA ILE A 270 2.61 9.29 33.78
C ILE A 270 3.38 8.73 32.59
N THR A 271 4.41 9.44 32.15
CA THR A 271 5.30 8.97 31.08
C THR A 271 6.73 8.84 31.59
N PHE A 272 7.53 8.08 30.84
CA PHE A 272 8.93 7.86 31.16
C PHE A 272 9.71 9.17 30.96
N SER A 273 10.14 9.77 32.07
CA SER A 273 10.94 10.98 32.08
C SER A 273 11.87 11.00 33.29
N LYS A 274 12.86 11.89 33.30
CA LYS A 274 13.77 12.07 34.43
C LYS A 274 13.07 12.64 35.68
N ASP A 275 12.06 13.48 35.45
CA ASP A 275 11.35 14.23 36.49
C ASP A 275 10.00 13.60 36.88
N GLN A 276 9.54 12.56 36.17
CA GLN A 276 8.34 11.76 36.44
C GLN A 276 7.14 12.57 36.92
N GLN A 277 6.75 13.54 36.08
CA GLN A 277 5.60 14.38 36.36
C GLN A 277 4.32 13.75 35.82
N LEU A 278 3.23 13.98 36.55
CA LEU A 278 1.90 13.68 36.06
C LEU A 278 1.59 14.56 34.85
N HIS A 279 1.46 13.93 33.68
CA HIS A 279 1.12 14.62 32.45
C HIS A 279 -0.39 14.75 32.29
N ARG A 280 -0.84 16.00 32.23
CA ARG A 280 -2.23 16.34 31.90
C ARG A 280 -2.42 16.33 30.38
N ILE A 281 -3.14 15.35 29.87
CA ILE A 281 -3.42 15.19 28.44
C ILE A 281 -4.18 16.43 27.92
N GLN A 282 -3.59 17.10 26.94
CA GLN A 282 -4.16 18.27 26.26
C GLN A 282 -4.82 17.89 24.94
N GLY A 283 -5.73 18.73 24.44
CA GLY A 283 -6.36 18.55 23.12
C GLY A 283 -7.86 18.28 23.16
N LYS A 284 -8.53 18.70 22.08
CA LYS A 284 -9.97 18.48 21.84
C LYS A 284 -10.19 17.24 20.98
N THR A 285 -9.33 17.04 19.99
CA THR A 285 -9.37 15.88 19.10
C THR A 285 -8.57 14.71 19.68
N LEU A 286 -8.88 13.50 19.26
CA LEU A 286 -8.13 12.28 19.52
C LEU A 286 -6.67 12.45 19.11
N TRP A 287 -6.42 13.07 17.95
CA TRP A 287 -5.06 13.37 17.50
C TRP A 287 -4.29 14.23 18.47
N GLU A 288 -4.86 15.37 18.88
CA GLU A 288 -4.20 16.30 19.78
C GLU A 288 -3.89 15.65 21.13
N LYS A 289 -4.77 14.76 21.62
CA LYS A 289 -4.56 13.98 22.85
C LYS A 289 -3.43 12.98 22.70
N VAL A 290 -3.40 12.25 21.59
CA VAL A 290 -2.32 11.29 21.28
C VAL A 290 -0.99 12.02 21.19
N LYS A 291 -0.93 13.09 20.40
CA LYS A 291 0.25 13.94 20.26
C LYS A 291 0.69 14.53 21.60
N SER A 292 -0.26 14.95 22.44
CA SER A 292 0.05 15.47 23.77
C SER A 292 0.76 14.45 24.65
N ILE A 293 0.43 13.16 24.58
CA ILE A 293 1.16 12.11 25.30
C ILE A 293 2.51 11.86 24.63
N ASP A 294 2.51 11.86 23.30
CA ASP A 294 3.67 11.52 22.49
C ASP A 294 4.86 12.47 22.68
N ASP A 295 4.56 13.77 22.73
CA ASP A 295 5.53 14.86 22.87
C ASP A 295 6.21 14.88 24.26
N THR A 296 5.80 14.02 25.20
CA THR A 296 6.36 13.96 26.56
C THR A 296 7.57 13.03 26.72
N CYS A 297 8.03 12.41 25.63
CA CYS A 297 9.14 11.47 25.65
C CYS A 297 10.47 12.16 26.03
N LEU A 298 10.83 12.13 27.31
CA LEU A 298 12.02 12.81 27.86
C LEU A 298 12.94 11.89 28.69
N GLY A 299 12.79 10.57 28.60
CA GLY A 299 13.66 9.64 29.35
C GLY A 299 13.50 8.16 29.01
N HIS A 300 14.40 7.35 29.58
CA HIS A 300 14.47 5.89 29.37
C HIS A 300 14.21 5.06 30.64
N ASN A 301 14.06 5.70 31.80
CA ASN A 301 13.93 5.02 33.08
C ASN A 301 12.67 5.49 33.82
N ILE A 302 12.13 4.58 34.63
CA ILE A 302 11.04 4.84 35.55
C ILE A 302 11.48 4.54 36.98
N ASP A 303 11.08 5.40 37.92
CA ASP A 303 11.26 5.22 39.35
C ASP A 303 9.86 5.14 39.98
N PHE A 304 9.50 3.93 40.42
CA PHE A 304 8.17 3.68 40.97
C PHE A 304 7.91 4.40 42.28
N LEU A 305 8.94 4.71 43.07
CA LEU A 305 8.75 5.46 44.31
C LEU A 305 8.19 6.84 44.02
N LYS A 306 8.79 7.54 43.04
CA LYS A 306 8.29 8.83 42.56
C LYS A 306 6.89 8.74 41.96
N VAL A 307 6.57 7.63 41.26
CA VAL A 307 5.20 7.41 40.77
C VAL A 307 4.20 7.36 41.93
N PHE A 308 4.53 6.65 43.02
CA PHE A 308 3.68 6.61 44.21
C PHE A 308 3.64 7.95 44.94
N ASP A 309 4.75 8.66 45.05
CA ASP A 309 4.80 10.01 45.63
C ASP A 309 3.88 10.97 44.86
N GLN A 310 3.89 10.93 43.53
CA GLN A 310 2.97 11.72 42.69
C GLN A 310 1.49 11.37 42.94
N ILE A 311 1.17 10.08 43.12
CA ILE A 311 -0.21 9.67 43.45
C ILE A 311 -0.62 10.27 44.80
N LEU A 312 0.28 10.26 45.78
CA LEU A 312 0.01 10.85 47.10
C LEU A 312 -0.10 12.37 47.02
N ASP A 313 0.75 13.06 46.27
CA ASP A 313 0.70 14.51 46.08
C ASP A 313 -0.64 14.95 45.49
N VAL A 314 -1.14 14.22 44.48
CA VAL A 314 -2.46 14.46 43.88
C VAL A 314 -3.57 14.22 44.89
N ALA A 315 -3.49 13.13 45.67
CA ALA A 315 -4.47 12.80 46.68
C ALA A 315 -4.56 13.87 47.78
N LEU A 316 -3.41 14.35 48.26
CA LEU A 316 -3.32 15.41 49.27
C LEU A 316 -3.80 16.75 48.72
N ALA A 317 -3.42 17.11 47.49
CA ALA A 317 -3.81 18.37 46.86
C ALA A 317 -5.32 18.42 46.57
N ALA A 318 -5.89 17.32 46.10
CA ALA A 318 -7.32 17.22 45.79
C ALA A 318 -8.18 16.81 47.00
N LYS A 319 -7.57 16.48 48.15
CA LYS A 319 -8.24 15.99 49.37
C LYS A 319 -9.17 14.81 49.07
N LEU A 320 -8.63 13.81 48.39
CA LEU A 320 -9.40 12.64 47.96
C LEU A 320 -9.80 11.77 49.14
N GLU A 321 -11.03 11.24 49.08
CA GLU A 321 -11.46 10.17 49.97
C GLU A 321 -10.87 8.83 49.51
N GLU A 322 -10.84 7.83 50.40
CA GLU A 322 -10.27 6.50 50.11
C GLU A 322 -10.90 5.84 48.87
N GLU A 323 -12.18 6.10 48.63
CA GLU A 323 -12.96 5.54 47.52
C GLU A 323 -12.56 6.14 46.15
N GLU A 324 -12.04 7.37 46.17
CA GLU A 324 -11.60 8.16 45.01
C GLU A 324 -10.13 7.90 44.66
N MET A 325 -9.39 7.20 45.53
CA MET A 325 -7.99 6.84 45.30
C MET A 325 -7.81 5.92 44.09
N VAL A 326 -6.60 5.93 43.52
CA VAL A 326 -6.23 5.02 42.43
C VAL A 326 -6.40 3.57 42.89
N LYS A 327 -7.24 2.82 42.19
CA LYS A 327 -7.49 1.39 42.43
C LYS A 327 -6.52 0.50 41.69
N ARG A 328 -5.99 0.97 40.56
CA ARG A 328 -5.06 0.20 39.72
C ARG A 328 -4.12 1.11 38.94
N VAL A 329 -2.84 0.78 38.98
CA VAL A 329 -1.82 1.37 38.10
C VAL A 329 -1.52 0.39 36.97
N PHE A 330 -1.71 0.83 35.73
CA PHE A 330 -1.30 0.07 34.54
C PHE A 330 0.06 0.57 34.07
N VAL A 331 0.95 -0.35 33.73
CA VAL A 331 2.31 -0.03 33.27
C VAL A 331 2.50 -0.67 31.90
N PHE A 332 2.67 0.15 30.86
CA PHE A 332 2.85 -0.29 29.48
C PHE A 332 4.31 -0.06 29.05
N ILE A 333 5.08 -1.14 28.94
CA ILE A 333 6.54 -1.15 28.67
C ILE A 333 6.91 -2.23 27.64
N ASP A 334 7.98 -2.02 26.87
CA ASP A 334 8.52 -3.01 25.92
C ASP A 334 9.51 -4.00 26.56
N LYS A 335 10.20 -3.61 27.66
CA LYS A 335 11.25 -4.43 28.29
C LYS A 335 11.01 -4.69 29.78
N GLU A 336 11.60 -5.78 30.27
CA GLU A 336 11.60 -6.18 31.68
C GLU A 336 12.23 -5.10 32.57
N PHE A 337 11.71 -4.95 33.79
CA PHE A 337 12.25 -4.05 34.81
C PHE A 337 13.74 -4.34 35.06
N TYR A 338 14.59 -3.31 34.95
CA TYR A 338 15.96 -3.44 35.44
C TYR A 338 15.92 -3.66 36.95
N LYS A 339 16.72 -4.61 37.45
CA LYS A 339 16.83 -4.88 38.90
C LYS A 339 17.18 -3.59 39.63
N ALA A 340 16.43 -3.33 40.71
CA ALA A 340 16.69 -2.28 41.67
C ALA A 340 18.05 -2.45 42.36
#